data_AF-A0A6G4MY27-F1
#
_entry.id   AF-A0A6G4MY27-F1
#
_cell.length_a   1.000
_cell.length_b   1.000
_cell.length_c   1.000
_cell.angle_alpha   90.00
_cell.angle_beta   90.00
_cell.angle_gamma   90.00
#
_symmetry.space_group_name_H-M   'P 1'
#
loop_
_entity.id
_entity.type
_entity.pdbx_description
1 polymer ?
#
loop_
_entity_poly.entity_id
_entity_poly.type
_entity_poly.pdbx_seq_one_letter_code
_entity_poly.pdbx_strand_id
1 'polypeptide(L)'
;MNERQRRFADEYIKTGNGYKSAIKAGYSESYANNRITELLGNVGIKEYINKQMQELHKNNTMQAEETLSILSDIARGKRELKRGEALRKRI
;
A
#
# COMPACT_ATOMS: atom_id res chain seq x y z
N MET A 1 17.76 -10.20 -4.64
CA MET A 1 17.71 -9.06 -3.69
C MET A 1 18.00 -9.59 -2.29
N ASN A 2 18.90 -8.95 -1.54
CA ASN A 2 19.19 -9.35 -0.15
C ASN A 2 18.21 -8.70 0.85
N GLU A 3 18.24 -9.12 2.11
CA GLU A 3 17.33 -8.62 3.14
C GLU A 3 17.45 -7.10 3.37
N ARG A 4 18.68 -6.56 3.36
CA ARG A 4 18.91 -5.12 3.57
C ARG A 4 18.34 -4.28 2.43
N GLN A 5 18.46 -4.77 1.20
CA GLN A 5 17.86 -4.16 0.01
C GLN A 5 16.32 -4.24 0.03
N ARG A 6 15.76 -5.34 0.55
CA ARG A 6 14.31 -5.48 0.77
C ARG A 6 13.80 -4.43 1.76
N ARG A 7 14.44 -4.33 2.94
CA ARG A 7 14.11 -3.32 3.97
C ARG A 7 14.20 -1.89 3.42
N PHE A 8 15.22 -1.62 2.60
CA PHE A 8 15.35 -0.33 1.90
C PHE A 8 14.15 -0.07 0.99
N ALA A 9 13.79 -1.04 0.15
CA ALA A 9 12.66 -0.90 -0.76
C ALA A 9 11.33 -0.70 -0.02
N ASP A 10 11.10 -1.45 1.07
CA ASP A 10 9.90 -1.33 1.90
C ASP A 10 9.77 0.07 2.53
N GLU A 11 10.86 0.63 3.06
CA GLU A 11 10.87 2.00 3.58
C GLU A 11 10.74 3.05 2.48
N TYR A 12 11.28 2.77 1.29
CA TYR A 12 11.18 3.67 0.15
C TYR A 12 9.75 3.76 -0.38
N ILE A 13 9.03 2.63 -0.46
CA ILE A 13 7.61 2.60 -0.81
C ILE A 13 6.78 3.46 0.17
N LYS A 14 7.09 3.42 1.47
CA LYS A 14 6.39 4.20 2.50
C LYS A 14 6.69 5.69 2.45
N THR A 15 7.95 6.07 2.19
CA THR A 15 8.44 7.44 2.43
C THR A 15 8.74 8.23 1.17
N GLY A 16 8.96 7.56 0.03
CA GLY A 16 9.48 8.17 -1.21
C GLY A 16 10.88 8.77 -1.07
N ASN A 17 11.55 8.61 0.07
CA ASN A 17 12.83 9.27 0.36
C ASN A 17 13.96 8.24 0.43
N GLY A 18 14.86 8.28 -0.56
CA GLY A 18 15.96 7.32 -0.65
C GLY A 18 16.89 7.34 0.57
N TYR A 19 17.36 8.53 0.96
CA TYR A 19 18.28 8.69 2.09
C TYR A 19 17.69 8.12 3.40
N LYS A 20 16.50 8.58 3.79
CA LYS A 20 15.81 8.13 5.02
C LYS A 20 15.55 6.63 4.98
N SER A 21 15.19 6.09 3.82
CA SER A 21 14.96 4.65 3.64
C SER A 21 16.25 3.84 3.81
N ALA A 22 17.38 4.34 3.30
CA ALA A 22 18.67 3.69 3.45
C ALA A 22 19.13 3.69 4.92
N ILE A 23 18.98 4.80 5.64
CA ILE A 23 19.30 4.87 7.08
C ILE A 23 18.45 3.86 7.87
N LYS A 24 17.14 3.85 7.66
CA LYS A 24 16.25 2.90 8.35
C LYS A 24 16.52 1.44 7.99
N ALA A 25 16.98 1.18 6.77
CA ALA A 25 17.36 -0.16 6.34
C ALA A 25 18.74 -0.60 6.87
N GLY A 26 19.44 0.24 7.65
CA GLY A 26 20.72 -0.10 8.26
C GLY A 26 21.94 0.14 7.35
N TYR A 27 21.82 1.02 6.36
CA TYR A 27 22.99 1.56 5.66
C TYR A 27 23.63 2.67 6.49
N SER A 28 24.96 2.83 6.39
CA SER A 28 25.65 3.95 7.02
C SER A 28 25.27 5.28 6.35
N GLU A 29 25.41 6.39 7.08
CA GLU A 29 25.16 7.73 6.53
C GLU A 29 26.02 8.04 5.31
N SER A 30 27.30 7.67 5.35
CA SER A 30 28.20 7.81 4.20
C SER A 30 27.70 7.04 2.98
N TYR A 31 27.18 5.83 3.18
CA TYR A 31 26.60 5.05 2.08
C TYR A 31 25.31 5.70 1.57
N ALA A 32 24.41 6.11 2.47
CA ALA A 32 23.14 6.75 2.12
C ALA A 32 23.36 8.09 1.38
N ASN A 33 24.42 8.82 1.67
CA ASN A 33 24.77 10.05 0.96
C ASN A 33 25.41 9.79 -0.41
N ASN A 34 26.36 8.85 -0.49
CA ASN A 34 27.19 8.70 -1.69
C ASN A 34 26.67 7.68 -2.70
N ARG A 35 25.88 6.68 -2.27
CA ARG A 35 25.53 5.50 -3.08
C ARG A 35 24.02 5.26 -3.19
N ILE A 36 23.20 6.26 -2.87
CA ILE A 36 21.74 6.12 -2.97
C ILE A 36 21.27 5.93 -4.41
N THR A 37 21.94 6.56 -5.38
CA THR A 37 21.67 6.42 -6.81
C THR A 37 21.91 4.99 -7.29
N GLU A 38 22.93 4.31 -6.75
CA GLU A 38 23.19 2.89 -7.03
C GLU A 38 22.08 1.99 -6.49
N LEU A 39 21.59 2.26 -5.26
CA LEU A 39 20.46 1.52 -4.67
C LEU A 39 19.18 1.69 -5.48
N LEU A 40 18.84 2.94 -5.82
CA LEU A 40 17.67 3.27 -6.63
C LEU A 40 17.82 2.77 -8.07
N GLY A 41 19.06 2.67 -8.57
CA GLY A 41 19.41 2.18 -9.90
C GLY A 41 19.35 0.65 -10.03
N ASN A 42 19.44 -0.08 -8.92
CA ASN A 42 19.49 -1.53 -8.91
C ASN A 42 18.20 -2.16 -9.49
N VAL A 43 18.35 -2.97 -10.55
CA VAL A 43 17.22 -3.59 -11.27
C VAL A 43 16.33 -4.41 -10.34
N GLY A 44 16.92 -5.26 -9.49
CA GLY A 44 16.14 -6.10 -8.57
C GLY A 44 15.35 -5.32 -7.52
N ILE A 45 15.88 -4.18 -7.05
CA ILE A 45 15.15 -3.28 -6.16
C ILE A 45 14.01 -2.58 -6.91
N LYS A 46 14.27 -2.07 -8.13
CA LYS A 46 13.24 -1.42 -8.97
C LYS A 46 12.08 -2.35 -9.28
N GLU A 47 12.37 -3.57 -9.70
CA GLU A 47 11.36 -4.59 -10.00
C GLU A 47 10.51 -4.89 -8.77
N TYR A 48 11.13 -5.02 -7.60
CA TYR A 48 10.41 -5.25 -6.35
C TYR A 48 9.49 -4.08 -5.99
N ILE A 49 10.00 -2.83 -6.04
CA ILE A 49 9.20 -1.63 -5.79
C ILE A 49 8.02 -1.56 -6.75
N ASN A 50 8.26 -1.75 -8.04
CA ASN A 50 7.22 -1.69 -9.07
C ASN A 50 6.12 -2.74 -8.82
N LYS A 51 6.51 -3.99 -8.52
CA LYS A 51 5.55 -5.04 -8.21
C LYS A 51 4.69 -4.68 -6.99
N GLN A 52 5.31 -4.25 -5.89
CA GLN A 52 4.58 -3.89 -4.68
C GLN A 52 3.65 -2.69 -4.91
N MET A 53 4.09 -1.70 -5.68
CA MET A 53 3.29 -0.52 -6.00
C MET A 53 2.08 -0.89 -6.88
N GLN A 54 2.25 -1.78 -7.85
CA GLN A 54 1.14 -2.29 -8.67
C GLN A 54 0.09 -3.03 -7.84
N GLU A 55 0.53 -3.89 -6.90
CA GLU A 55 -0.39 -4.58 -5.98
C GLU A 55 -1.14 -3.59 -5.07
N LEU A 56 -0.45 -2.58 -4.52
CA LEU A 56 -1.09 -1.52 -3.74
C LEU A 56 -2.11 -0.74 -4.56
N HIS A 57 -1.77 -0.36 -5.79
CA HIS A 57 -2.70 0.32 -6.69
C HIS A 57 -3.92 -0.53 -6.99
N LYS A 58 -3.73 -1.81 -7.33
CA LYS A 58 -4.83 -2.74 -7.61
C LYS A 58 -5.76 -2.88 -6.41
N ASN A 59 -5.20 -3.07 -5.22
CA ASN A 59 -5.98 -3.20 -3.98
C ASN A 59 -6.76 -1.92 -3.66
N ASN A 60 -6.14 -0.76 -3.81
CA ASN A 60 -6.78 0.53 -3.57
C ASN A 60 -7.92 0.79 -4.57
N THR A 61 -7.72 0.47 -5.85
CA THR A 61 -8.77 0.59 -6.88
C THR A 61 -9.94 -0.34 -6.58
N MET A 62 -9.68 -1.62 -6.26
CA MET A 62 -10.72 -2.58 -5.89
C MET A 62 -11.52 -2.12 -4.66
N GLN A 63 -10.84 -1.58 -3.65
CA GLN A 63 -11.49 -1.02 -2.46
C GLN A 63 -12.35 0.21 -2.78
N ALA A 64 -11.90 1.07 -3.68
CA ALA A 64 -12.67 2.23 -4.13
C ALA A 64 -13.92 1.80 -4.92
N GLU A 65 -13.79 0.82 -5.82
CA GLU A 65 -14.91 0.24 -6.57
C GLU A 65 -15.95 -0.40 -5.65
N GLU A 66 -15.51 -1.17 -4.65
CA GLU A 66 -16.39 -1.76 -3.64
C GLU A 66 -17.13 -0.66 -2.87
N THR A 67 -16.43 0.39 -2.44
CA THR A 67 -17.04 1.53 -1.73
C THR A 67 -18.09 2.23 -2.58
N LEU A 68 -17.80 2.50 -3.85
CA LEU A 68 -18.74 3.11 -4.80
C LEU A 68 -19.96 2.22 -5.07
N SER A 69 -19.75 0.91 -5.19
CA SER A 69 -20.82 -0.08 -5.32
C SER A 69 -21.76 -0.04 -4.10
N ILE A 70 -21.18 -0.02 -2.88
CA ILE A 70 -21.92 0.10 -1.62
C ILE A 70 -22.76 1.38 -1.57
N LEU A 71 -22.14 2.52 -1.87
CA LEU A 71 -22.84 3.81 -1.91
C LEU A 71 -23.96 3.83 -2.95
N SER A 72 -23.73 3.20 -4.11
CA SER A 72 -24.73 3.11 -5.18
C SER A 72 -25.92 2.22 -4.80
N ASP A 73 -25.70 1.13 -4.07
CA ASP A 73 -26.77 0.28 -3.56
C ASP A 73 -27.62 1.00 -2.51
N ILE A 74 -26.98 1.77 -1.63
CA ILE A 74 -27.68 2.61 -0.64
C ILE A 74 -28.53 3.65 -1.35
N ALA A 75 -27.96 4.38 -2.32
CA ALA A 75 -28.68 5.41 -3.08
C ALA A 75 -29.89 4.85 -3.84
N ARG A 76 -29.83 3.60 -4.30
CA ARG A 76 -30.94 2.91 -4.99
C ARG A 76 -31.91 2.22 -4.04
N GLY A 77 -31.71 2.32 -2.72
CA GLY A 77 -32.52 1.62 -1.73
C GLY A 77 -32.42 0.09 -1.80
N LYS A 78 -31.37 -0.45 -2.44
CA LYS A 78 -31.14 -1.90 -2.60
C LYS A 78 -30.48 -2.54 -1.38
N ARG A 79 -29.88 -1.73 -0.51
CA ARG A 79 -29.41 -2.15 0.80
C ARG A 79 -30.46 -1.79 1.84
N GLU A 80 -31.20 -2.78 2.31
CA GLU A 80 -31.83 -2.67 3.62
C GLU A 80 -30.71 -2.63 4.66
N LEU A 81 -30.43 -1.44 5.21
CA LEU A 81 -29.75 -1.37 6.49
C LEU A 81 -30.55 -2.30 7.41
N LYS A 82 -29.96 -3.38 7.91
CA LYS A 82 -30.58 -4.27 8.91
C LYS A 82 -30.85 -3.49 10.20
N ARG A 83 -31.79 -2.56 10.16
CA ARG A 83 -32.45 -1.89 11.27
C ARG A 83 -33.90 -2.31 11.17
N GLY A 84 -34.24 -3.48 11.72
CA GLY A 84 -35.65 -3.82 11.91
C GLY A 84 -36.02 -5.30 12.03
N GLU A 85 -35.20 -6.26 11.62
CA GLU A 85 -35.60 -7.67 11.72
C GLU A 85 -35.59 -8.23 13.17
N ALA A 86 -34.99 -7.51 14.13
CA ALA A 86 -35.07 -7.85 15.54
C ALA A 86 -36.41 -7.47 16.22
N LEU A 87 -37.27 -6.67 15.57
CA LEU A 87 -38.54 -6.21 16.17
C LEU A 87 -39.79 -6.92 15.65
N ARG A 88 -39.71 -7.72 14.58
CA ARG A 88 -40.87 -8.43 14.01
C ARG A 88 -41.11 -9.84 14.58
N LYS A 89 -40.26 -10.33 15.48
CA LYS A 89 -40.44 -11.64 16.15
C LYS A 89 -41.09 -11.54 17.54
N ARG A 90 -41.70 -10.40 17.90
CA ARG A 90 -42.25 -10.17 19.24
C ARG A 90 -43.65 -9.55 19.29
N ILE A 91 -44.36 -9.52 18.16
CA ILE A 91 -45.80 -9.22 18.09
C ILE A 91 -46.45 -10.39 17.37
#